data_AF-A0A813RK69-F1
#
_entry.id   AF-A0A813RK69-F1
#
_cell.length_a   1.000
_cell.length_b   1.000
_cell.length_c   1.000
_cell.angle_alpha   90.00
_cell.angle_beta   90.00
_cell.angle_gamma   90.00
#
_symmetry.space_group_name_H-M   'P 1'
#
loop_
_entity.id
_entity.type
_entity.pdbx_description
1 polymer ?
#
loop_
_entity_poly.entity_id
_entity_poly.type
_entity_poly.pdbx_seq_one_letter_code
_entity_poly.pdbx_strand_id
1 'polypeptide(L)'
;MTPHTDTRARHVVISVDESNDNDDEHKQIHVVGSGVEQQSSNSCKQSFLIAMQEIFDLLKLPIFRILIVSMILIWSLDETNFLFLIDLLKTTGQNEEKSTIIIALTGATDLIGQLFFGYLGDIKHINSFVLWAVTAILSGLTIGIAPLMATTNLVGLYMVFAVHAFFLSAPNALGNVIMIQVVGMSRFAMAYGFSLLVSGSTSLLGYPLLGTLDKLLSSFEQKLMSR
;
A
#
# COMPACT_ATOMS: atom_id res chain seq x y z
N MET A 1 8.58 -57.83 -19.18
CA MET A 1 7.93 -56.84 -20.06
C MET A 1 6.65 -56.41 -19.37
N THR A 2 6.70 -55.28 -18.67
CA THR A 2 5.53 -54.58 -18.13
C THR A 2 5.73 -53.10 -18.46
N PRO A 3 4.84 -52.49 -19.25
CA PRO A 3 4.89 -51.06 -19.52
C PRO A 3 3.79 -50.29 -18.76
N HIS A 4 4.00 -48.97 -18.67
CA HIS A 4 3.09 -47.84 -18.36
C HIS A 4 2.85 -47.49 -16.88
N THR A 5 3.39 -46.37 -16.34
CA THR A 5 3.16 -44.91 -16.54
C THR A 5 1.87 -44.36 -15.92
N ASP A 6 2.07 -43.67 -14.79
CA ASP A 6 1.72 -42.26 -14.49
C ASP A 6 0.26 -41.76 -14.24
N THR A 7 0.16 -41.05 -13.10
CA THR A 7 -0.58 -39.83 -12.71
C THR A 7 -2.09 -39.61 -12.96
N ARG A 8 -2.70 -38.99 -11.91
CA ARG A 8 -3.86 -38.05 -11.90
C ARG A 8 -5.27 -38.60 -11.63
N ALA A 9 -5.78 -38.31 -10.43
CA ALA A 9 -7.08 -37.65 -10.15
C ALA A 9 -7.61 -38.04 -8.75
N ARG A 10 -7.56 -37.13 -7.78
CA ARG A 10 -8.38 -37.24 -6.55
C ARG A 10 -9.68 -36.50 -6.82
N HIS A 11 -10.66 -37.21 -7.36
CA HIS A 11 -12.05 -36.75 -7.41
C HIS A 11 -12.61 -36.67 -5.98
N VAL A 12 -13.17 -35.52 -5.63
CA VAL A 12 -14.07 -35.41 -4.48
C VAL A 12 -15.35 -36.12 -4.89
N VAL A 13 -15.55 -37.33 -4.39
CA VAL A 13 -16.80 -38.08 -4.59
C VAL A 13 -17.80 -37.53 -3.59
N ILE A 14 -18.69 -36.66 -4.04
CA ILE A 14 -19.90 -36.31 -3.31
C ILE A 14 -20.96 -37.32 -3.74
N SER A 15 -21.09 -38.40 -2.98
CA SER A 15 -22.20 -39.34 -3.13
C SER A 15 -23.43 -38.73 -2.44
N VAL A 16 -24.37 -38.23 -3.24
CA VAL A 16 -25.74 -37.95 -2.79
C VAL A 16 -26.53 -39.23 -3.05
N ASP A 17 -26.90 -39.94 -1.99
CA ASP A 17 -27.78 -41.09 -2.09
C ASP A 17 -29.22 -40.59 -2.12
N GLU A 18 -29.94 -40.95 -3.19
CA GLU A 18 -31.34 -40.58 -3.41
C GLU A 18 -32.18 -41.82 -3.10
N SER A 19 -32.72 -41.89 -1.88
CA SER A 19 -33.71 -42.90 -1.48
C SER A 19 -35.02 -42.22 -1.12
N ASN A 20 -36.07 -42.62 -1.84
CA ASN A 20 -37.43 -42.11 -1.82
C ASN A 20 -38.23 -42.53 -0.57
N ASP A 21 -39.07 -41.59 -0.10
CA ASP A 21 -40.31 -41.71 0.70
C ASP A 21 -40.33 -42.54 2.01
N ASN A 22 -40.37 -41.82 3.15
CA ASN A 22 -41.44 -41.83 4.17
C ASN A 22 -40.93 -41.48 5.58
N ASP A 23 -41.74 -40.66 6.25
CA ASP A 23 -41.90 -40.45 7.69
C ASP A 23 -40.87 -39.59 8.47
N ASP A 24 -41.46 -38.72 9.30
CA ASP A 24 -40.87 -37.73 10.18
C ASP A 24 -39.77 -38.26 11.13
N GLU A 25 -38.61 -37.60 11.16
CA GLU A 25 -37.90 -37.11 12.37
C GLU A 25 -36.42 -36.78 12.09
N HIS A 26 -35.99 -35.59 12.52
CA HIS A 26 -34.62 -35.18 12.86
C HIS A 26 -33.44 -35.85 12.11
N LYS A 27 -33.07 -35.30 10.94
CA LYS A 27 -31.80 -35.58 10.26
C LYS A 27 -30.61 -34.98 11.04
N GLN A 28 -30.07 -35.75 11.99
CA GLN A 28 -28.78 -35.46 12.64
C GLN A 28 -27.65 -35.67 11.63
N ILE A 29 -26.99 -34.57 11.25
CA ILE A 29 -25.74 -34.60 10.49
C ILE A 29 -24.65 -35.08 11.45
N HIS A 30 -24.37 -36.38 11.43
CA HIS A 30 -23.22 -36.92 12.13
C HIS A 30 -21.96 -36.59 11.32
N VAL A 31 -21.43 -35.37 11.53
CA VAL A 31 -20.11 -34.99 11.06
C VAL A 31 -19.11 -35.83 11.85
N VAL A 32 -18.55 -36.86 11.22
CA VAL A 32 -17.41 -37.61 11.76
C VAL A 32 -16.21 -36.66 11.77
N GLY A 33 -16.12 -35.88 12.84
CA GLY A 33 -14.96 -35.11 13.24
C GLY A 33 -13.96 -36.06 13.88
N SER A 34 -12.99 -36.50 13.11
CA SER A 34 -11.73 -37.08 13.60
C SER A 34 -10.71 -37.06 12.46
N GLY A 35 -10.12 -35.88 12.24
CA GLY A 35 -9.08 -35.70 11.22
C GLY A 35 -8.77 -34.25 10.82
N VAL A 36 -9.53 -33.26 11.28
CA VAL A 36 -9.39 -31.86 10.80
C VAL A 36 -8.43 -31.00 11.65
N GLU A 37 -8.20 -31.32 12.93
CA GLU A 37 -7.42 -30.42 13.81
C GLU A 37 -5.90 -30.46 13.64
N GLN A 38 -5.28 -31.60 13.30
CA GLN A 38 -3.81 -31.68 13.17
C GLN A 38 -3.28 -31.34 11.77
N GLN A 39 -4.13 -31.32 10.75
CA GLN A 39 -3.74 -30.93 9.39
C GLN A 39 -3.83 -29.41 9.17
N SER A 40 -4.65 -28.70 9.96
CA SER A 40 -4.79 -27.24 9.91
C SER A 40 -3.53 -26.49 10.36
N SER A 41 -2.91 -26.91 11.48
CA SER A 41 -1.70 -26.24 12.03
C SER A 41 -0.46 -26.46 11.16
N ASN A 42 -0.28 -27.66 10.60
CA ASN A 42 0.83 -27.98 9.70
C ASN A 42 0.63 -27.38 8.30
N SER A 43 -0.63 -27.28 7.82
CA SER A 43 -0.95 -26.64 6.54
C SER A 43 -0.73 -25.12 6.57
N CYS A 44 -1.10 -24.45 7.67
CA CYS A 44 -0.86 -23.01 7.84
C CYS A 44 0.64 -22.69 7.82
N LYS A 45 1.45 -23.44 8.59
CA LYS A 45 2.90 -23.28 8.59
C LYS A 45 3.52 -23.56 7.22
N GLN A 46 3.08 -24.60 6.52
CA GLN A 46 3.58 -24.88 5.16
C GLN A 46 3.17 -23.81 4.15
N SER A 47 1.94 -23.32 4.21
CA SER A 47 1.46 -22.22 3.35
C SER A 47 2.27 -20.93 3.59
N PHE A 48 2.59 -20.64 4.85
CA PHE A 48 3.45 -19.53 5.22
C PHE A 48 4.89 -19.69 4.70
N LEU A 49 5.48 -20.89 4.84
CA LEU A 49 6.83 -21.15 4.33
C LEU A 49 6.91 -21.01 2.80
N ILE A 50 5.91 -21.48 2.07
CA ILE A 50 5.81 -21.32 0.61
C ILE A 50 5.72 -19.83 0.25
N ALA A 51 4.87 -19.05 0.95
CA ALA A 51 4.76 -17.62 0.73
C ALA A 51 6.08 -16.87 1.00
N MET A 52 6.78 -17.22 2.08
CA MET A 52 8.08 -16.62 2.39
C MET A 52 9.12 -16.94 1.33
N GLN A 53 9.18 -18.19 0.87
CA GLN A 53 10.07 -18.59 -0.22
C GLN A 53 9.77 -17.82 -1.50
N GLU A 54 8.50 -17.65 -1.83
CA GLU A 54 8.08 -16.87 -2.98
C GLU A 54 8.52 -15.40 -2.88
N ILE A 55 8.34 -14.76 -1.73
CA ILE A 55 8.80 -13.38 -1.49
C ILE A 55 10.33 -13.29 -1.66
N PHE A 56 11.09 -14.24 -1.12
CA PHE A 56 12.55 -14.30 -1.32
C PHE A 56 12.92 -14.42 -2.80
N ASP A 57 12.17 -15.19 -3.57
CA ASP A 57 12.40 -15.31 -5.01
C ASP A 57 12.08 -14.01 -5.76
N LEU A 58 11.05 -13.27 -5.34
CA LEU A 58 10.76 -11.94 -5.89
C LEU A 58 11.85 -10.93 -5.54
N LEU A 59 12.37 -10.94 -4.30
CA LEU A 59 13.46 -10.08 -3.84
C LEU A 59 14.79 -10.33 -4.58
N LYS A 60 14.98 -11.50 -5.20
CA LYS A 60 16.15 -11.75 -6.06
C LYS A 60 16.10 -10.91 -7.34
N LEU A 61 14.91 -10.55 -7.82
CA LEU A 61 14.74 -9.72 -9.01
C LEU A 61 15.17 -8.28 -8.70
N PRO A 62 16.19 -7.73 -9.40
CA PRO A 62 16.69 -6.39 -9.11
C PRO A 62 15.63 -5.31 -9.34
N ILE A 63 14.77 -5.50 -10.35
CA ILE A 63 13.70 -4.54 -10.68
C ILE A 63 12.63 -4.46 -9.60
N PHE A 64 12.30 -5.60 -8.97
CA PHE A 64 11.33 -5.66 -7.88
C PHE A 64 11.88 -4.98 -6.61
N ARG A 65 13.18 -5.16 -6.31
CA ARG A 65 13.83 -4.46 -5.20
C ARG A 65 13.76 -2.95 -5.36
N ILE A 66 14.10 -2.44 -6.55
CA ILE A 66 14.06 -1.01 -6.85
C ILE A 66 12.61 -0.50 -6.69
N LEU A 67 11.63 -1.23 -7.24
CA LEU A 67 10.22 -0.86 -7.15
C LEU A 67 9.73 -0.77 -5.70
N ILE A 68 10.01 -1.79 -4.87
CA ILE A 68 9.63 -1.80 -3.44
C ILE A 68 10.28 -0.64 -2.71
N VAL A 69 11.58 -0.43 -2.87
CA VAL A 69 12.29 0.65 -2.17
C VAL A 69 11.70 2.00 -2.54
N SER A 70 11.42 2.23 -3.82
CA SER A 70 10.79 3.47 -4.27
C SER A 70 9.36 3.63 -3.77
N MET A 71 8.55 2.57 -3.73
CA MET A 71 7.20 2.61 -3.15
C MET A 71 7.24 2.99 -1.67
N ILE A 72 8.13 2.36 -0.89
CA ILE A 72 8.31 2.68 0.53
C ILE A 72 8.73 4.12 0.73
N LEU A 73 9.65 4.64 -0.09
CA LEU A 73 10.06 6.05 -0.03
C LEU A 73 8.90 6.99 -0.31
N ILE A 74 8.11 6.73 -1.35
CA ILE A 74 6.95 7.56 -1.70
C ILE A 74 5.93 7.55 -0.57
N TRP A 75 5.58 6.39 -0.03
CA TRP A 75 4.64 6.27 1.09
C TRP A 75 5.15 6.95 2.36
N SER A 76 6.44 6.79 2.68
CA SER A 76 7.05 7.45 3.86
C SER A 76 7.04 8.97 3.73
N LEU A 77 7.32 9.49 2.53
CA LEU A 77 7.26 10.92 2.25
C LEU A 77 5.82 11.43 2.38
N ASP A 78 4.85 10.72 1.82
CA ASP A 78 3.44 11.10 1.90
C ASP A 78 2.92 11.13 3.34
N GLU A 79 3.22 10.10 4.15
CA GLU A 79 2.87 10.09 5.57
C GLU A 79 3.47 11.30 6.32
N THR A 80 4.74 11.61 6.05
CA THR A 80 5.42 12.76 6.64
C THR A 80 4.76 14.08 6.21
N ASN A 81 4.36 14.19 4.94
CA ASN A 81 3.69 15.38 4.41
C ASN A 81 2.32 15.59 5.03
N PHE A 82 1.56 14.50 5.23
CA PHE A 82 0.25 14.56 5.88
C PHE A 82 0.38 14.97 7.35
N LEU A 83 1.38 14.46 8.06
CA LEU A 83 1.69 14.90 9.43
C LEU A 83 2.08 16.37 9.49
N PHE A 84 2.97 16.80 8.60
CA PHE A 84 3.40 18.20 8.50
C PHE A 84 2.20 19.11 8.24
N LEU A 85 1.29 18.70 7.35
CA LEU A 85 0.07 19.46 7.08
C LEU A 85 -0.79 19.60 8.34
N ILE A 86 -1.02 18.52 9.08
CA ILE A 86 -1.81 18.56 10.33
C ILE A 86 -1.14 19.48 11.36
N ASP A 87 0.17 19.42 11.50
CA ASP A 87 0.90 20.26 12.45
C ASP A 87 0.87 21.74 12.06
N LEU A 88 1.02 22.04 10.78
CA LEU A 88 0.90 23.40 10.24
C LEU A 88 -0.50 23.99 10.48
N LEU A 89 -1.54 23.17 10.34
CA LEU A 89 -2.92 23.58 10.62
C LEU A 89 -3.17 23.86 12.11
N LYS A 90 -2.53 23.11 13.00
CA LYS A 90 -2.60 23.32 14.46
C LYS A 90 -1.81 24.57 14.89
N THR A 91 -0.57 24.70 14.45
CA THR A 91 0.35 25.79 14.85
C THR A 91 -0.10 27.16 14.35
N THR A 92 -0.72 27.22 13.17
CA THR A 92 -1.22 28.48 12.60
C THR A 92 -2.51 28.97 13.28
N GLY A 93 -3.10 28.20 14.21
CA GLY A 93 -4.33 28.57 14.92
C GLY A 93 -5.51 28.83 13.97
N GLN A 94 -5.50 28.17 12.80
CA GLN A 94 -6.55 28.35 11.79
C GLN A 94 -7.90 27.89 12.36
N ASN A 95 -8.95 28.62 12.01
CA ASN A 95 -10.31 28.19 12.29
C ASN A 95 -10.51 26.77 11.73
N GLU A 96 -11.13 25.88 12.51
CA GLU A 96 -11.28 24.45 12.18
C GLU A 96 -11.83 24.24 10.76
N GLU A 97 -12.71 25.13 10.34
CA GLU A 97 -13.27 25.23 8.99
C GLU A 97 -12.22 25.26 7.87
N LYS A 98 -11.14 26.03 8.02
CA LYS A 98 -10.09 26.17 6.99
C LYS A 98 -9.21 24.93 6.88
N SER A 99 -8.99 24.25 8.01
CA SER A 99 -8.32 22.95 8.05
C SER A 99 -9.14 21.89 7.33
N THR A 100 -10.45 21.88 7.53
CA THR A 100 -11.35 20.98 6.79
C THR A 100 -11.35 21.29 5.29
N ILE A 101 -11.35 22.58 4.90
CA ILE A 101 -11.33 22.99 3.49
C ILE A 101 -10.07 22.48 2.78
N ILE A 102 -8.88 22.63 3.35
CA ILE A 102 -7.66 22.16 2.67
C ILE A 102 -7.63 20.63 2.57
N ILE A 103 -8.05 19.92 3.61
CA ILE A 103 -8.11 18.45 3.57
C ILE A 103 -9.11 17.99 2.50
N ALA A 104 -10.28 18.61 2.43
CA ALA A 104 -11.29 18.32 1.41
C ALA A 104 -10.78 18.64 -0.01
N LEU A 105 -10.07 19.75 -0.19
CA LEU A 105 -9.47 20.14 -1.47
C LEU A 105 -8.40 19.13 -1.91
N THR A 106 -7.50 18.73 -1.01
CA THR A 106 -6.47 17.71 -1.25
C THR A 106 -7.12 16.39 -1.66
N GLY A 107 -8.15 15.94 -0.93
CA GLY A 107 -8.86 14.70 -1.24
C GLY A 107 -9.60 14.76 -2.58
N ALA A 108 -10.32 15.85 -2.86
CA ALA A 108 -11.00 16.02 -4.15
C ALA A 108 -10.02 16.04 -5.33
N THR A 109 -8.89 16.71 -5.17
CA THR A 109 -7.85 16.80 -6.20
C THR A 109 -7.14 15.47 -6.41
N ASP A 110 -6.86 14.73 -5.34
CA ASP A 110 -6.31 13.38 -5.41
C ASP A 110 -7.24 12.44 -6.20
N LEU A 111 -8.55 12.46 -5.92
CA LEU A 111 -9.53 11.65 -6.66
C LEU A 111 -9.56 12.00 -8.16
N ILE A 112 -9.57 13.29 -8.50
CA ILE A 112 -9.53 13.75 -9.90
C ILE A 112 -8.23 13.28 -10.56
N GLY A 113 -7.11 13.38 -9.85
CA GLY A 113 -5.81 12.90 -10.31
C GLY A 113 -5.80 11.39 -10.55
N GLN A 114 -6.33 10.59 -9.62
CA GLN A 114 -6.40 9.12 -9.78
C GLN A 114 -7.16 8.72 -11.04
N LEU A 115 -8.29 9.39 -11.34
CA LEU A 115 -9.04 9.15 -12.57
C LEU A 115 -8.24 9.56 -13.81
N PHE A 116 -7.61 10.74 -13.77
CA PHE A 116 -6.83 11.26 -14.89
C PHE A 116 -5.61 10.38 -15.21
N PHE A 117 -4.81 10.04 -14.21
CA PHE A 117 -3.61 9.22 -14.36
C PHE A 117 -3.93 7.75 -14.57
N GLY A 118 -5.03 7.24 -14.02
CA GLY A 118 -5.55 5.92 -14.35
C GLY A 118 -5.87 5.82 -15.84
N TYR A 119 -6.60 6.80 -16.37
CA TYR A 119 -6.87 6.88 -17.82
C TYR A 119 -5.59 7.01 -18.65
N LEU A 120 -4.66 7.88 -18.23
CA LEU A 120 -3.36 8.05 -18.90
C LEU A 120 -2.51 6.77 -18.89
N GLY A 121 -2.61 5.97 -17.82
CA GLY A 121 -1.92 4.69 -17.67
C GLY A 121 -2.37 3.63 -18.66
N ASP A 122 -3.63 3.68 -19.10
CA ASP A 122 -4.22 2.75 -20.06
C ASP A 122 -3.88 3.11 -21.53
N ILE A 123 -3.36 4.31 -21.78
CA ILE A 123 -2.97 4.74 -23.13
C ILE A 123 -1.68 4.02 -23.55
N LYS A 124 -1.78 3.16 -24.59
CA LYS A 124 -0.66 2.35 -25.13
C LYS A 124 0.59 3.13 -25.55
N HIS A 125 0.47 4.44 -25.82
CA HIS A 125 1.58 5.29 -26.23
C HIS A 125 2.40 5.83 -25.06
N ILE A 126 1.92 5.70 -23.82
CA ILE A 126 2.58 6.24 -22.63
C ILE A 126 3.19 5.08 -21.84
N ASN A 127 4.47 5.21 -21.50
CA ASN A 127 5.12 4.26 -20.61
C ASN A 127 4.70 4.57 -19.17
N SER A 128 3.86 3.72 -18.59
CA SER A 128 3.35 3.86 -17.22
C SER A 128 4.47 3.99 -16.19
N PHE A 129 5.61 3.31 -16.41
CA PHE A 129 6.77 3.39 -15.52
C PHE A 129 7.44 4.77 -15.53
N VAL A 130 7.60 5.37 -16.72
CA VAL A 130 8.17 6.72 -16.85
C VAL A 130 7.22 7.75 -16.26
N LEU A 131 5.92 7.62 -16.56
CA LEU A 131 4.90 8.50 -16.01
C LEU A 131 4.94 8.48 -14.48
N TRP A 132 4.94 7.29 -13.89
CA TRP A 132 5.04 7.07 -12.46
C TRP A 132 6.28 7.73 -11.84
N ALA A 133 7.47 7.54 -12.43
CA ALA A 133 8.71 8.11 -11.93
C ALA A 133 8.74 9.65 -12.03
N VAL A 134 8.29 10.21 -13.16
CA VAL A 134 8.25 11.66 -13.37
C VAL A 134 7.27 12.31 -12.40
N THR A 135 6.08 11.75 -12.22
CA THR A 135 5.09 12.28 -11.29
C THR A 135 5.54 12.18 -9.84
N ALA A 136 6.25 11.11 -9.46
CA ALA A 136 6.83 10.97 -8.12
C ALA A 136 7.91 12.03 -7.83
N ILE A 137 8.75 12.35 -8.83
CA ILE A 137 9.75 13.42 -8.69
C ILE A 137 9.06 14.78 -8.59
N LEU A 138 8.05 15.04 -9.42
CA LEU A 138 7.31 16.30 -9.41
C LEU A 138 6.53 16.50 -8.10
N SER A 139 5.92 15.45 -7.54
CA SER A 139 5.24 15.54 -6.25
C SER A 139 6.22 15.87 -5.13
N GLY A 140 7.39 15.21 -5.11
CA GLY A 140 8.49 15.50 -4.18
C GLY A 140 9.04 16.92 -4.31
N LEU A 141 9.18 17.43 -5.54
CA LEU A 141 9.65 18.79 -5.78
C LEU A 141 8.63 19.83 -5.32
N THR A 142 7.34 19.58 -5.58
CA THR A 142 6.25 20.48 -5.19
C THR A 142 6.16 20.62 -3.67
N ILE A 143 6.27 19.52 -2.93
CA ILE A 143 6.21 19.57 -1.46
C ILE A 143 7.46 20.21 -0.85
N GLY A 144 8.64 20.09 -1.49
CA GLY A 144 9.84 20.82 -1.07
C GLY A 144 9.66 22.35 -1.07
N ILE A 145 8.72 22.86 -1.87
CA ILE A 145 8.38 24.31 -1.94
C ILE A 145 7.35 24.69 -0.86
N ALA A 146 6.61 23.74 -0.28
CA ALA A 146 5.58 23.98 0.73
C ALA A 146 6.08 24.78 1.96
N PRO A 147 7.23 24.47 2.59
CA PRO A 147 7.72 25.24 3.74
C PRO A 147 8.09 26.69 3.37
N LEU A 148 8.49 26.96 2.12
CA LEU A 148 8.78 28.33 1.66
C LEU A 148 7.51 29.16 1.51
N MET A 149 6.42 28.53 1.05
CA MET A 149 5.13 29.20 0.83
C MET A 149 4.32 29.38 2.12
N ALA A 150 4.58 28.53 3.12
CA ALA A 150 3.95 28.62 4.45
C ALA A 150 4.18 29.98 5.12
N THR A 151 5.32 30.64 4.86
CA THR A 151 5.66 31.94 5.45
C THR A 151 5.01 33.12 4.73
N THR A 152 4.63 32.97 3.47
CA THR A 152 4.21 34.11 2.62
C THR A 152 2.70 34.24 2.42
N ASN A 153 1.96 33.14 2.17
CA ASN A 153 0.52 33.20 1.89
C ASN A 153 -0.18 31.84 2.03
N LEU A 154 -1.27 31.78 2.81
CA LEU A 154 -2.09 30.59 3.03
C LEU A 154 -2.77 30.08 1.74
N VAL A 155 -3.17 30.99 0.86
CA VAL A 155 -3.80 30.59 -0.42
C VAL A 155 -2.78 29.90 -1.33
N GLY A 156 -1.52 30.35 -1.29
CA GLY A 156 -0.42 29.72 -2.01
C GLY A 156 -0.14 28.31 -1.49
N LEU A 157 -0.18 28.14 -0.16
CA LEU A 157 -0.05 26.83 0.48
C LEU A 157 -1.13 25.84 0.01
N TYR A 158 -2.39 26.27 -0.08
CA TYR A 158 -3.50 25.41 -0.55
C TYR A 158 -3.28 24.94 -1.98
N MET A 159 -2.83 25.83 -2.86
CA MET A 159 -2.48 25.48 -4.24
C MET A 159 -1.33 24.49 -4.30
N VAL A 160 -0.27 24.68 -3.51
CA VAL A 160 0.89 23.77 -3.48
C VAL A 160 0.46 22.37 -3.02
N PHE A 161 -0.36 22.26 -1.98
CA PHE A 161 -0.88 20.97 -1.51
C PHE A 161 -1.83 20.31 -2.52
N ALA A 162 -2.70 21.08 -3.19
CA ALA A 162 -3.56 20.55 -4.24
C ALA A 162 -2.74 20.01 -5.44
N VAL A 163 -1.72 20.76 -5.88
CA VAL A 163 -0.83 20.33 -6.97
C VAL A 163 -0.01 19.11 -6.55
N HIS A 164 0.50 19.07 -5.32
CA HIS A 164 1.19 17.91 -4.77
C HIS A 164 0.27 16.67 -4.77
N ALA A 165 -0.96 16.79 -4.28
CA ALA A 165 -1.95 15.72 -4.26
C ALA A 165 -2.28 15.22 -5.67
N PHE A 166 -2.44 16.14 -6.63
CA PHE A 166 -2.65 15.77 -8.03
C PHE A 166 -1.49 14.91 -8.54
N PHE A 167 -0.23 15.30 -8.35
CA PHE A 167 0.89 14.51 -8.84
C PHE A 167 1.11 13.21 -8.05
N LEU A 168 0.83 13.20 -6.76
CA LEU A 168 0.93 12.01 -5.90
C LEU A 168 -0.10 10.94 -6.25
N SER A 169 -1.26 11.34 -6.78
CA SER A 169 -2.29 10.41 -7.23
C SER A 169 -1.80 9.45 -8.34
N ALA A 170 -0.82 9.86 -9.16
CA ALA A 170 -0.25 9.02 -10.22
C ALA A 170 0.53 7.82 -9.66
N PRO A 171 1.49 7.99 -8.73
CA PRO A 171 2.10 6.88 -8.01
C PRO A 171 1.11 5.94 -7.33
N ASN A 172 0.03 6.48 -6.77
CA ASN A 172 -1.01 5.69 -6.09
C ASN A 172 -1.85 4.86 -7.08
N ALA A 173 -2.27 5.45 -8.20
CA ALA A 173 -3.05 4.76 -9.23
C ALA A 173 -2.21 3.75 -10.03
N LEU A 174 -1.00 4.14 -10.45
CA LEU A 174 -0.14 3.34 -11.35
C LEU A 174 0.77 2.38 -10.60
N GLY A 175 1.10 2.65 -9.33
CA GLY A 175 2.06 1.84 -8.57
C GLY A 175 1.66 0.37 -8.47
N ASN A 176 0.39 0.12 -8.20
CA ASN A 176 -0.16 -1.24 -8.15
C ASN A 176 -0.17 -1.90 -9.53
N VAL A 177 -0.52 -1.15 -10.59
CA VAL A 177 -0.49 -1.66 -11.97
C VAL A 177 0.93 -2.04 -12.39
N ILE A 178 1.91 -1.19 -12.12
CA ILE A 178 3.33 -1.45 -12.40
C ILE A 178 3.82 -2.67 -11.61
N MET A 179 3.40 -2.82 -10.36
CA MET A 179 3.75 -3.99 -9.58
C MET A 179 3.16 -5.29 -10.17
N ILE A 180 1.91 -5.27 -10.63
CA ILE A 180 1.33 -6.41 -11.36
C ILE A 180 2.14 -6.72 -12.62
N GLN A 181 2.60 -5.70 -13.36
CA GLN A 181 3.43 -5.89 -14.56
C GLN A 181 4.80 -6.52 -14.26
N VAL A 182 5.40 -6.20 -13.10
CA VAL A 182 6.72 -6.72 -12.70
C VAL A 182 6.64 -8.13 -12.09
N VAL A 183 5.66 -8.36 -11.21
CA VAL A 183 5.55 -9.57 -10.39
C VAL A 183 4.63 -10.62 -11.03
N GLY A 184 3.69 -10.18 -11.86
CA GLY A 184 2.61 -10.99 -12.40
C GLY A 184 1.40 -11.05 -11.46
N MET A 185 0.20 -11.18 -12.06
CA MET A 185 -1.08 -11.16 -11.33
C MET A 185 -1.20 -12.26 -10.26
N SER A 186 -0.60 -13.44 -10.49
CA SER A 186 -0.68 -14.57 -9.55
C SER A 186 0.03 -14.30 -8.22
N ARG A 187 1.11 -13.52 -8.24
CA ARG A 187 1.98 -13.25 -7.07
C ARG A 187 1.84 -11.82 -6.56
N PHE A 188 1.01 -11.00 -7.22
CA PHE A 188 0.77 -9.59 -6.87
C PHE A 188 0.26 -9.43 -5.43
N ALA A 189 -0.77 -10.19 -5.03
CA ALA A 189 -1.35 -10.07 -3.69
C ALA A 189 -0.32 -10.33 -2.58
N MET A 190 0.55 -11.32 -2.79
CA MET A 190 1.63 -11.65 -1.86
C MET A 190 2.69 -10.54 -1.81
N ALA A 191 3.12 -10.04 -2.97
CA ALA A 191 4.10 -8.97 -3.09
C ALA A 191 3.60 -7.63 -2.52
N TYR A 192 2.36 -7.26 -2.82
CA TYR A 192 1.73 -6.05 -2.28
C TYR A 192 1.52 -6.17 -0.78
N GLY A 193 1.05 -7.33 -0.30
CA GLY A 193 0.93 -7.59 1.14
C GLY A 193 2.27 -7.47 1.87
N PHE A 194 3.35 -8.03 1.31
CA PHE A 194 4.69 -7.84 1.85
C PHE A 194 5.11 -6.35 1.85
N SER A 195 4.84 -5.63 0.77
CA SER A 195 5.14 -4.19 0.67
C SER A 195 4.41 -3.39 1.75
N LEU A 196 3.14 -3.71 2.02
CA LEU A 196 2.36 -3.12 3.10
C LEU A 196 2.92 -3.45 4.48
N LEU A 197 3.37 -4.69 4.71
CA LEU A 197 4.03 -5.06 5.98
C LEU A 197 5.31 -4.25 6.22
N VAL A 198 6.14 -4.08 5.19
CA VAL A 198 7.37 -3.28 5.28
C VAL A 198 7.03 -1.80 5.46
N SER A 199 6.02 -1.30 4.75
CA SER A 199 5.56 0.08 4.91
C SER A 199 5.07 0.34 6.32
N GLY A 200 4.16 -0.49 6.85
CA GLY A 200 3.66 -0.33 8.21
C GLY A 200 4.77 -0.39 9.26
N SER A 201 5.78 -1.23 9.05
CA SER A 201 6.97 -1.26 9.90
C SER A 201 7.78 0.04 9.80
N THR A 202 7.87 0.62 8.61
CA THR A 202 8.54 1.89 8.36
C THR A 202 7.79 3.04 9.01
N SER A 203 6.46 3.11 8.87
CA SER A 203 5.60 4.13 9.50
C SER A 203 5.72 4.08 11.03
N LEU A 204 5.67 2.88 11.61
CA LEU A 204 5.83 2.68 13.06
C LEU A 204 7.17 3.21 13.59
N LEU A 205 8.25 3.09 12.80
CA LEU A 205 9.56 3.66 13.13
C LEU A 205 9.65 5.14 12.76
N GLY A 206 8.88 5.59 11.77
CA GLY A 206 8.86 6.97 11.26
C GLY A 206 8.36 7.97 12.30
N TYR A 207 7.24 7.70 12.98
CA TYR A 207 6.68 8.63 13.97
C TYR A 207 7.65 8.92 15.15
N PRO A 208 8.27 7.90 15.81
CA PRO A 208 9.26 8.15 16.87
C PRO A 208 10.51 8.88 16.40
N LEU A 209 10.95 8.61 15.16
CA LEU A 209 12.10 9.31 14.57
C LEU A 209 11.78 10.79 14.37
N LEU A 210 10.59 11.12 13.84
CA LEU A 210 10.14 12.50 13.65
C LEU A 210 10.13 13.28 14.97
N GLY A 211 9.56 12.72 16.02
CA GLY A 211 9.56 13.37 17.34
C GLY A 211 10.94 13.52 17.97
N THR A 212 11.91 12.67 17.61
CA THR A 212 13.30 12.81 18.04
C THR A 212 14.02 13.90 17.25
N LEU A 213 13.74 14.00 15.95
CA LEU A 213 14.27 15.06 15.08
C LEU A 213 13.79 16.44 15.54
N ASP A 214 12.52 16.60 15.87
CA ASP A 214 11.97 17.87 16.39
C ASP A 214 12.66 18.32 17.69
N LYS A 215 12.96 17.38 18.58
CA LYS A 215 13.70 17.66 19.83
C LYS A 215 15.15 18.06 19.57
N LEU A 216 15.80 17.43 18.60
CA LEU A 216 17.16 17.79 18.21
C LEU A 216 17.19 19.18 17.56
N LEU A 217 16.27 19.46 16.62
CA LEU A 217 16.13 20.75 15.95
C LEU A 217 15.89 21.90 16.94
N SER A 218 14.92 21.74 17.85
CA SER A 218 14.67 22.72 18.90
C SER A 218 15.87 22.94 19.83
N SER A 219 16.63 21.89 20.16
CA SER A 219 17.87 22.01 20.93
C SER A 219 18.95 22.80 20.18
N PHE A 220 19.08 22.61 18.85
CA PHE A 220 20.01 23.38 18.02
C PHE A 220 19.60 24.86 17.93
N GLU A 221 18.32 25.17 17.73
CA GLU A 221 17.83 26.55 17.71
C GLU A 221 18.07 27.26 19.04
N GLN A 222 17.77 26.59 20.16
CA GLN A 222 17.98 27.14 21.49
C GLN A 222 19.45 27.45 21.76
N LYS A 223 20.36 26.60 21.25
CA LYS A 223 21.81 26.79 21.35
C LYS A 223 22.35 27.88 20.42
N LEU A 224 21.68 28.12 19.30
CA LEU A 224 22.01 29.22 18.39
C LEU A 224 21.56 30.58 18.97
N MET A 225 20.42 30.62 19.66
CA MET A 225 19.89 31.84 20.30
C MET A 225 20.59 32.21 21.63
N SER A 226 21.41 31.32 22.21
CA SER A 226 22.17 31.59 23.45
C SER A 226 23.58 32.16 23.21
N ARG A 227 23.91 32.56 21.97
CA ARG A 227 25.15 33.24 21.59
C ARG A 227 24.83 34.59 20.97
#